data_AF-A0A3N5SXD0-F1
#
_entry.id   AF-A0A3N5SXD0-F1
#
_cell.length_a   1.000
_cell.length_b   1.000
_cell.length_c   1.000
_cell.angle_alpha   90.00
_cell.angle_beta   90.00
_cell.angle_gamma   90.00
#
_symmetry.space_group_name_H-M   'P 1'
#
loop_
_entity.id
_entity.type
_entity.pdbx_description
1 polymer ?
#
loop_
_entity_poly.entity_id
_entity_poly.type
_entity_poly.pdbx_seq_one_letter_code
_entity_poly.pdbx_strand_id
1 'polypeptide(L)' 'MAKPLLGEMLLEDGEISREQLDKALEVQKKEGGLMGIILVNLGFIPEKTLVKYLSLQAERVVKSE' A
#
# COMPACT_ATOMS: atom_id res chain seq x y z
N MET A 1 -8.17 10.60 -13.23
CA MET A 1 -8.56 9.38 -12.47
C MET A 1 -7.60 9.27 -11.29
N ALA A 2 -8.10 9.05 -10.07
CA ALA A 2 -7.25 8.96 -8.88
C ALA A 2 -6.31 7.75 -9.04
N LYS A 3 -5.00 7.98 -8.85
CA LYS A 3 -3.98 6.94 -8.93
C LYS A 3 -4.32 5.87 -7.87
N PRO A 4 -4.45 4.58 -8.23
CA PRO A 4 -4.83 3.55 -7.26
C PRO A 4 -3.84 3.55 -6.10
N LEU A 5 -4.37 3.71 -4.89
CA LEU A 5 -3.57 3.79 -3.68
C LEU A 5 -3.13 2.37 -3.31
N LEU A 6 -1.82 2.18 -3.10
CA LEU A 6 -1.23 0.89 -2.75
C LEU A 6 -1.96 0.22 -1.55
N GLY A 7 -2.35 1.02 -0.56
CA GLY A 7 -3.09 0.54 0.60
C GLY A 7 -4.49 0.01 0.29
N GLU A 8 -5.18 0.59 -0.70
CA GLU A 8 -6.50 0.09 -1.12
C GLU A 8 -6.37 -1.22 -1.88
N MET A 9 -5.38 -1.35 -2.76
CA MET A 9 -5.11 -2.61 -3.46
C MET A 9 -4.81 -3.75 -2.50
N LEU A 10 -3.99 -3.48 -1.47
CA LEU A 10 -3.66 -4.48 -0.44
C LEU A 10 -4.87 -4.86 0.40
N LEU A 11 -5.79 -3.92 0.65
CA LEU A 11 -7.04 -4.19 1.37
C LEU A 11 -8.03 -5.00 0.52
N GLU A 12 -8.20 -4.64 -0.75
CA GLU A 12 -9.08 -5.34 -1.70
C GLU A 12 -8.65 -6.79 -1.89
N ASP A 13 -7.34 -7.03 -1.99
CA ASP A 13 -6.77 -8.38 -2.17
C ASP A 13 -6.62 -9.14 -0.83
N GLY A 14 -6.98 -8.52 0.31
CA GLY A 14 -6.97 -9.14 1.63
C GLY A 14 -5.58 -9.36 2.25
N GLU A 15 -4.53 -8.73 1.71
CA GLU A 15 -3.18 -8.76 2.29
C GLU A 15 -3.09 -7.97 3.61
N ILE A 16 -3.96 -6.98 3.78
CA ILE A 16 -4.11 -6.23 5.03
C ILE A 16 -5.59 -6.09 5.41
N SER A 17 -5.85 -5.94 6.71
CA SER A 17 -7.18 -5.57 7.21
C SER A 17 -7.40 -4.06 7.17
N ARG A 18 -8.67 -3.62 7.28
CA ARG A 18 -9.00 -2.20 7.40
C ARG A 18 -8.32 -1.56 8.62
N GLU A 19 -8.29 -2.26 9.75
CA GLU A 19 -7.63 -1.81 10.97
C GLU A 19 -6.11 -1.61 10.78
N GLN A 20 -5.46 -2.51 10.03
CA GLN A 20 -4.04 -2.37 9.69
C GLN A 20 -3.80 -1.17 8.77
N LEU A 21 -4.67 -0.95 7.78
CA LEU A 21 -4.61 0.21 6.90
C LEU A 21 -4.81 1.51 7.69
N ASP A 22 -5.80 1.57 8.58
CA ASP A 22 -6.08 2.75 9.41
C ASP A 22 -4.88 3.08 10.31
N LYS A 23 -4.27 2.06 10.93
CA LYS A 23 -3.06 2.24 11.74
C LYS A 23 -1.87 2.74 10.91
N ALA A 24 -1.70 2.24 9.69
CA ALA A 24 -0.65 2.72 8.80
C ALA A 24 -0.89 4.17 8.33
N LEU A 25 -2.15 4.55 8.10
CA LEU A 25 -2.55 5.93 7.79
C LEU A 25 -2.30 6.88 8.96
N GLU A 26 -2.55 6.46 10.20
CA GLU A 26 -2.22 7.25 11.39
C GLU A 26 -0.71 7.52 11.49
N VAL A 27 0.12 6.49 11.27
CA VAL A 27 1.58 6.64 11.27
C VAL A 27 2.02 7.55 10.14
N GLN A 28 1.51 7.36 8.92
CA GLN A 28 1.83 8.23 7.78
C GLN A 28 1.44 9.69 8.05
N LYS A 29 0.31 9.94 8.72
CA LYS A 29 -0.13 11.30 9.05
C LYS A 29 0.78 11.96 10.08
N LYS A 30 1.34 11.19 11.02
CA LYS A 30 2.24 11.70 12.07
C LYS A 30 3.67 11.90 11.58
N GLU A 31 4.19 10.95 10.80
CA GLU A 31 5.61 10.84 10.46
C GLU A 31 5.89 11.14 8.98
N GLY A 32 4.86 11.17 8.13
CA GLY A 32 5.00 11.21 6.68
C GLY A 32 5.44 9.86 6.10
N GLY A 33 5.96 9.90 4.87
CA GLY A 33 6.55 8.72 4.22
C GLY A 33 5.60 7.92 3.32
N LEU A 34 6.14 6.81 2.79
CA LEU A 34 5.45 5.97 1.82
C LEU A 34 4.61 4.89 2.52
N MET A 35 3.32 4.84 2.19
CA MET A 35 2.37 3.86 2.75
C MET A 35 2.91 2.43 2.76
N GLY A 36 3.49 1.99 1.64
CA GLY A 36 4.05 0.64 1.51
C GLY A 36 5.18 0.35 2.49
N ILE A 37 6.08 1.31 2.70
CA ILE A 37 7.20 1.17 3.64
C ILE A 37 6.69 1.13 5.07
N ILE A 38 5.69 1.96 5.40
CA ILE A 38 5.05 1.97 6.72
C ILE A 38 4.40 0.61 7.00
N LEU A 39 3.69 0.03 6.04
CA LEU A 39 3.07 -1.30 6.17
C LEU A 39 4.10 -2.40 6.41
N VAL A 40 5.28 -2.33 5.78
CA VAL A 40 6.39 -3.26 6.03
C VAL A 40 6.99 -3.05 7.41
N ASN A 41 7.26 -1.79 7.79
CA ASN A 41 7.85 -1.45 9.09
C ASN A 41 6.94 -1.82 10.27
N LEU A 42 5.62 -1.73 10.09
CA LEU A 42 4.63 -2.18 11.07
C LEU A 42 4.47 -3.71 11.10
N GLY A 43 5.11 -4.44 10.19
CA GLY A 43 5.04 -5.89 10.09
C GLY A 43 3.70 -6.41 9.55
N PHE A 44 2.89 -5.57 8.90
CA PHE A 44 1.59 -5.97 8.35
C PHE A 44 1.73 -6.73 7.04
N ILE A 45 2.76 -6.40 6.25
CA ILE A 45 3.11 -7.13 5.04
C ILE A 45 4.62 -7.38 5.00
N PRO A 46 5.07 -8.48 4.36
CA PRO A 46 6.49 -8.68 4.10
C PRO A 46 6.95 -7.83 2.90
N GLU A 47 8.24 -7.52 2.84
CA GLU A 47 8.85 -6.72 1.75
C GLU A 47 8.57 -7.31 0.35
N LYS A 48 8.56 -8.64 0.22
CA LYS A 48 8.20 -9.33 -1.03
C LYS A 48 6.79 -8.97 -1.53
N THR A 49 5.83 -8.79 -0.61
CA THR A 49 4.47 -8.39 -0.94
C THR A 49 4.49 -6.95 -1.41
N LEU A 50 5.21 -6.06 -0.73
CA LEU A 50 5.36 -4.68 -1.17
C LEU A 50 5.89 -4.59 -2.62
N VAL A 51 6.97 -5.31 -2.95
CA VAL A 51 7.56 -5.32 -4.30
C VAL A 51 6.56 -5.81 -5.37
N LYS A 52 5.81 -6.88 -5.07
CA LYS A 52 4.75 -7.39 -5.95
C LYS A 52 3.72 -6.29 -6.26
N TYR A 53 3.19 -5.63 -5.23
CA TYR A 53 2.13 -4.64 -5.41
C TYR A 53 2.63 -3.32 -6.03
N LEU A 54 3.88 -2.93 -5.79
CA LEU A 54 4.50 -1.80 -6.50
C LEU A 54 4.60 -2.08 -8.01
N SER A 55 4.92 -3.31 -8.40
CA SER A 55 4.96 -3.73 -9.80
C SER A 55 3.56 -3.67 -10.43
N LEU A 56 2.54 -4.20 -9.74
CA LEU A 56 1.13 -4.14 -10.18
C LEU A 56 0.63 -2.69 -10.32
N GLN A 57 1.02 -1.82 -9.39
CA GLN A 57 0.66 -0.41 -9.44
C GLN A 57 1.28 0.28 -10.67
N ALA A 58 2.55 -0.02 -10.97
CA ALA A 58 3.23 0.53 -12.14
C ALA A 58 2.54 0.11 -13.45
N GLU A 59 2.15 -1.16 -13.58
CA GLU A 59 1.45 -1.66 -14.78
C GLU A 59 0.08 -0.99 -15.01
N ARG A 60 -0.65 -0.65 -13.93
CA ARG A 60 -1.94 0.05 -14.03
C ARG A 60 -1.80 1.50 -14.49
N VAL A 61 -0.66 2.15 -14.21
CA VAL A 61 -0.38 3.50 -14.71
C VAL A 61 -0.08 3.50 -16.21
N VAL A 62 0.60 2.45 -16.70
CA VAL A 62 0.98 2.34 -18.13
C VAL A 62 -0.21 2.01 -19.04
N LYS A 63 -1.24 1.30 -18.54
CA LYS A 63 -2.45 0.97 -19.32
C LYS A 63 -3.47 2.10 -19.46
N SER A 64 -3.19 3.28 -18.90
CA SER A 64 -4.09 4.45 -18.96
C SER A 64 -3.71 5.44 -20.07
N GLU A 65 -2.80 5.06 -20.98
CA GLU A 65 -2.43 5.81 -22.19
C GLU A 65 -3.05 5.22 -23.46
#